data_AF-A0A6I2L912-F1
#
_entry.id   AF-A0A6I2L912-F1
#
_cell.length_a   1.000
_cell.length_b   1.000
_cell.length_c   1.000
_cell.angle_alpha   90.00
_cell.angle_beta   90.00
_cell.angle_gamma   90.00
#
_symmetry.space_group_name_H-M   'P 1'
#
loop_
_entity.id
_entity.type
_entity.pdbx_description
1 polymer ?
#
loop_
_entity_poly.entity_id
_entity_poly.type
_entity_poly.pdbx_seq_one_letter_code
_entity_poly.pdbx_strand_id
1 'polypeptide(L)'
;MVSPATSCGGFYKLLLIAYPCYAKNGGRYMDLTEDEIEAANRRGTEMLARYPAAVAVHYDRDSACIVISLSNGRKISVSPREIPGMELTSPEDLNGAEISPRGQGIHFPVIDADIFIPALLDSLGGHR
;
A
#
# COMPACT_ATOMS: atom_id res chain seq x y z
N MET A 1 -41.53 17.05 19.15
CA MET A 1 -40.55 17.85 18.38
C MET A 1 -39.19 17.62 19.00
N VAL A 2 -38.26 17.05 18.22
CA VAL A 2 -36.80 17.22 18.22
C VAL A 2 -36.25 16.04 17.42
N SER A 3 -35.85 16.33 16.17
CA SER A 3 -34.79 15.59 15.48
C SER A 3 -33.45 16.04 16.06
N PRO A 4 -32.40 15.23 15.96
CA PRO A 4 -31.47 15.48 14.85
C PRO A 4 -31.03 14.20 14.13
N ALA A 5 -30.80 14.39 12.84
CA ALA A 5 -30.06 13.48 11.98
C ALA A 5 -28.55 13.67 12.23
N THR A 6 -27.82 12.56 12.36
CA THR A 6 -26.41 12.51 11.94
C THR A 6 -26.22 11.19 11.19
N SER A 7 -26.07 11.33 9.89
CA SER A 7 -25.81 10.29 8.89
C SER A 7 -24.35 10.35 8.48
N CYS A 8 -23.81 9.17 8.15
CA CYS A 8 -22.74 8.92 7.18
C CYS A 8 -21.27 9.25 7.51
N GLY A 9 -20.44 8.22 7.27
CA GLY A 9 -19.01 8.30 6.94
C GLY A 9 -18.10 7.97 8.12
N GLY A 10 -17.36 6.87 8.18
CA GLY A 10 -16.90 5.96 7.13
C GLY A 10 -15.38 5.78 7.30
N PHE A 11 -14.95 4.54 7.51
CA PHE A 11 -13.62 4.03 7.17
C PHE A 11 -12.38 4.70 7.77
N TYR A 12 -12.07 4.37 9.03
CA TYR A 12 -10.68 4.22 9.47
C TYR A 12 -10.56 2.94 10.30
N LYS A 13 -10.70 1.80 9.63
CA LYS A 13 -10.41 0.50 10.22
C LYS A 13 -9.61 -0.32 9.24
N LEU A 14 -8.35 0.07 9.04
CA LEU A 14 -7.20 -0.84 8.92
C LEU A 14 -5.92 -0.03 8.71
N LEU A 15 -5.47 0.66 9.76
CA LEU A 15 -4.04 0.92 9.93
C LEU A 15 -3.68 0.73 11.39
N LEU A 16 -3.90 -0.50 11.85
CA LEU A 16 -3.19 -1.04 13.00
C LEU A 16 -2.37 -2.20 12.46
N ILE A 17 -1.29 -1.86 11.76
CA ILE A 17 -0.08 -2.64 11.92
C ILE A 17 0.24 -2.43 13.40
N ALA A 18 -0.16 -3.41 14.22
CA ALA A 18 0.20 -3.44 15.61
C ALA A 18 1.72 -3.63 15.64
N TYR A 19 2.45 -2.52 15.58
CA TYR A 19 3.72 -2.38 16.25
C TYR A 19 3.38 -2.00 17.69
N PRO A 20 3.25 -2.96 18.62
CA PRO A 20 3.41 -2.62 20.00
C PRO A 20 4.91 -2.30 20.14
N CYS A 21 5.27 -1.03 19.99
CA CYS A 21 6.55 -0.51 20.46
C CYS A 21 6.62 -0.75 21.97
N TYR A 22 7.07 -1.94 22.37
CA TYR A 22 7.43 -2.26 23.74
C TYR A 22 8.94 -2.09 23.90
N ALA A 23 9.34 -0.87 24.23
CA ALA A 23 10.46 -0.72 25.14
C ALA A 23 9.90 -0.90 26.55
N LYS A 24 9.99 -2.11 27.14
CA LYS A 24 10.32 -2.37 28.56
C LYS A 24 10.65 -3.84 28.78
N ASN A 25 11.85 -4.07 29.31
CA ASN A 25 12.41 -5.28 29.92
C ASN A 25 12.83 -6.41 28.97
N GLY A 26 14.15 -6.58 28.86
CA GLY A 26 14.79 -7.70 28.17
C GLY A 26 14.40 -9.04 28.77
N GLY A 27 14.13 -10.01 27.90
CA GLY A 27 13.91 -11.40 28.28
C GLY A 27 12.67 -12.03 27.64
N ARG A 28 12.72 -12.26 26.33
CA ARG A 28 12.13 -13.41 25.60
C ARG A 28 12.28 -13.15 24.11
N TYR A 29 13.17 -13.89 23.47
CA TYR A 29 13.20 -14.01 22.01
C TYR A 29 11.79 -14.44 21.60
N MET A 30 11.15 -13.74 20.66
CA MET A 30 9.92 -14.26 20.03
C MET A 30 10.33 -15.53 19.30
N ASP A 31 10.04 -16.68 19.90
CA ASP A 31 10.20 -17.99 19.28
C ASP A 31 9.14 -18.06 18.17
N LEU A 32 9.49 -17.56 16.98
CA LEU A 32 8.67 -17.67 15.78
C LEU A 32 8.55 -19.16 15.47
N THR A 33 7.37 -19.71 15.71
CA THR A 33 7.11 -21.13 15.47
C THR A 33 7.08 -21.41 13.98
N GLU A 34 7.41 -22.65 13.60
CA GLU A 34 7.35 -23.09 12.20
C GLU A 34 5.94 -22.89 11.61
N ASP A 35 4.90 -23.14 12.41
CA ASP A 35 3.49 -22.92 12.05
C ASP A 35 3.18 -21.44 11.73
N GLU A 36 3.75 -20.49 12.48
CA GLU A 36 3.55 -19.06 12.23
C GLU A 36 4.23 -18.60 10.93
N ILE A 37 5.41 -19.15 10.64
CA ILE A 37 6.14 -18.91 9.39
C ILE A 37 5.35 -19.49 8.21
N GLU A 38 4.86 -20.73 8.33
CA GLU A 38 4.03 -21.36 7.29
C GLU A 38 2.75 -20.57 7.03
N ALA A 39 2.05 -20.17 8.10
CA ALA A 39 0.84 -19.36 7.99
C ALA A 39 1.11 -17.98 7.35
N ALA A 40 2.27 -17.38 7.59
CA ALA A 40 2.68 -16.14 6.92
C ALA A 40 2.96 -16.37 5.43
N ASN A 41 3.68 -17.44 5.07
CA ASN A 41 3.99 -17.79 3.68
C ASN A 41 2.73 -18.09 2.86
N ARG A 42 1.76 -18.79 3.46
CA ARG A 42 0.46 -19.07 2.84
C ARG A 42 -0.29 -17.77 2.53
N ARG A 43 -0.44 -16.88 3.53
CA ARG A 43 -1.07 -15.57 3.34
C ARG A 43 -0.38 -14.75 2.25
N GLY A 44 0.96 -14.78 2.22
CA GLY A 44 1.75 -14.12 1.19
C GLY A 44 1.44 -14.67 -0.20
N THR A 45 1.37 -15.99 -0.35
CA THR A 45 1.08 -16.66 -1.64
C THR A 45 -0.34 -16.36 -2.11
N GLU A 46 -1.33 -16.42 -1.22
CA GLU A 46 -2.72 -16.09 -1.52
C GLU A 46 -2.87 -14.63 -1.99
N MET A 47 -2.16 -13.70 -1.33
CA MET A 47 -2.13 -12.30 -1.73
C MET A 47 -1.52 -12.12 -3.13
N LEU A 48 -0.40 -12.78 -3.42
CA LEU A 48 0.24 -12.72 -4.74
C LEU A 48 -0.66 -13.27 -5.85
N ALA A 49 -1.47 -14.28 -5.56
CA ALA A 49 -2.44 -14.83 -6.51
C ALA A 49 -3.64 -13.90 -6.73
N ARG A 50 -4.04 -13.14 -5.71
CA ARG A 50 -5.21 -12.24 -5.77
C ARG A 50 -4.92 -10.93 -6.49
N TYR A 51 -3.73 -10.36 -6.32
CA TYR A 51 -3.41 -9.03 -6.83
C TYR A 51 -2.42 -9.10 -7.99
N PRO A 52 -2.75 -8.48 -9.15
CA PRO A 52 -1.83 -8.43 -10.28
C PRO A 52 -0.56 -7.64 -9.92
N ALA A 53 0.58 -8.12 -10.40
CA ALA A 53 1.87 -7.45 -10.21
C ALA A 53 1.97 -6.18 -11.05
N ALA A 54 2.57 -5.12 -10.50
CA ALA A 54 3.05 -3.97 -11.26
C ALA A 54 4.22 -4.40 -12.15
N VAL A 55 4.16 -3.99 -13.42
CA VAL A 55 5.20 -4.29 -14.43
C VAL A 55 5.90 -3.03 -14.94
N ALA A 56 5.28 -1.87 -14.80
CA ALA A 56 5.88 -0.59 -15.12
C ALA A 56 5.25 0.52 -14.27
N VAL A 57 6.05 1.52 -13.94
CA VAL A 57 5.63 2.74 -13.26
C VAL A 57 6.30 3.92 -13.95
N HIS A 58 5.55 5.00 -14.13
CA HIS A 58 6.09 6.29 -14.56
C HIS A 58 5.20 7.42 -14.05
N TYR A 59 5.79 8.61 -13.92
CA TYR A 59 5.03 9.81 -13.64
C TYR A 59 4.60 10.48 -14.96
N ASP A 60 3.30 10.69 -15.14
CA ASP A 60 2.73 11.43 -16.26
C ASP A 60 2.59 12.90 -15.89
N ARG A 61 3.37 13.75 -16.57
CA ARG A 61 3.46 15.19 -16.25
C ARG A 61 2.23 15.97 -16.71
N ASP A 62 1.58 15.51 -17.78
CA ASP A 62 0.36 16.12 -18.34
C ASP A 62 -0.84 15.97 -17.40
N SER A 63 -1.01 14.78 -16.82
CA SER A 63 -2.09 14.48 -15.87
C SER A 63 -1.70 14.70 -14.40
N ALA A 64 -0.43 15.00 -14.14
CA ALA A 64 0.16 15.09 -12.80
C ALA A 64 -0.06 13.83 -11.93
N CYS A 65 -0.05 12.65 -12.54
CA CYS A 65 -0.39 11.37 -11.90
C CYS A 65 0.72 10.33 -12.06
N ILE A 66 0.83 9.44 -11.07
CA ILE A 66 1.65 8.24 -11.16
C ILE A 66 0.84 7.18 -11.91
N VAL A 67 1.35 6.71 -13.03
CA VAL A 67 0.74 5.69 -13.87
C VAL A 67 1.43 4.35 -13.64
N ILE A 68 0.67 3.39 -13.13
CA ILE A 68 1.12 2.03 -12.82
C ILE A 68 0.47 1.08 -13.82
N SER A 69 1.28 0.35 -14.56
CA SER A 69 0.83 -0.71 -15.46
C SER A 69 0.91 -2.06 -14.74
N LEU A 70 -0.18 -2.81 -14.79
CA LEU A 70 -0.32 -4.12 -14.14
C LEU A 70 -0.13 -5.26 -15.14
N SER A 71 0.26 -6.43 -14.65
CA SER A 71 0.50 -7.63 -15.45
C SER A 71 -0.72 -8.15 -16.21
N ASN A 72 -1.93 -7.77 -15.76
CA ASN A 72 -3.19 -8.10 -16.44
C ASN A 72 -3.55 -7.11 -17.56
N GLY A 73 -2.66 -6.18 -17.92
CA GLY A 73 -2.86 -5.17 -18.96
C GLY A 73 -3.66 -3.94 -18.52
N ARG A 74 -4.14 -3.88 -17.27
CA ARG A 74 -4.81 -2.69 -16.72
C ARG A 74 -3.78 -1.64 -16.32
N LYS A 75 -4.17 -0.37 -16.40
CA LYS A 75 -3.41 0.77 -15.91
C LYS A 75 -4.18 1.47 -14.81
N ILE A 76 -3.44 1.98 -13.83
CA ILE A 76 -3.98 2.75 -12.71
C ILE A 76 -3.23 4.08 -12.69
N SER A 77 -3.98 5.15 -12.52
CA SER A 77 -3.43 6.50 -12.38
C SER A 77 -3.85 7.05 -11.03
N VAL A 78 -2.90 7.47 -10.23
CA VAL A 78 -3.14 8.01 -8.88
C VAL A 78 -2.38 9.31 -8.71
N SER A 79 -3.02 10.31 -8.12
CA SER A 79 -2.33 11.56 -7.80
C SER A 79 -1.41 11.34 -6.60
N PRO A 80 -0.14 11.81 -6.63
CA PRO A 80 0.75 11.76 -5.47
C PRO A 80 0.12 12.39 -4.22
N ARG A 81 -0.75 13.39 -4.40
CA ARG A 81 -1.45 14.10 -3.32
C ARG A 81 -2.46 13.23 -2.57
N GLU A 82 -2.92 12.15 -3.18
CA GLU A 82 -3.87 11.21 -2.56
C GLU A 82 -3.14 10.11 -1.76
N ILE A 83 -1.82 10.02 -1.91
CA ILE A 83 -1.01 9.01 -1.24
C ILE A 83 -0.41 9.62 0.04
N PRO A 84 -0.75 9.07 1.22
CA PRO A 84 -0.16 9.51 2.47
C PRO A 84 1.37 9.44 2.40
N GLY A 85 2.05 10.53 2.76
CA GLY A 85 3.51 10.61 2.69
C GLY A 85 4.08 11.07 1.34
N MET A 86 3.24 11.31 0.32
CA MET A 86 3.65 11.86 -0.98
C MET A 86 2.94 13.20 -1.32
N GLU A 87 2.35 13.84 -0.32
CA GLU A 87 1.46 15.01 -0.48
C GLU A 87 2.15 16.25 -1.05
N LEU A 88 3.45 16.41 -0.76
CA LEU A 88 4.27 17.57 -1.13
C LEU A 88 5.40 17.21 -2.09
N THR A 89 5.35 16.02 -2.69
CA THR A 89 6.41 15.50 -3.55
C THR A 89 6.43 16.18 -4.91
N SER A 90 7.61 16.59 -5.37
CA SER A 90 7.79 17.17 -6.70
C SER A 90 7.95 16.09 -7.76
N PRO A 91 7.62 16.36 -9.05
CA PRO A 91 7.78 15.38 -10.13
C PRO A 91 9.19 14.80 -10.26
N GLU A 92 10.22 15.57 -9.90
CA GLU A 92 11.61 15.14 -9.91
C GLU A 92 11.93 14.08 -8.86
N ASP A 93 11.25 14.14 -7.71
CA ASP A 93 11.42 13.20 -6.61
C ASP A 93 10.75 11.85 -6.89
N LEU A 94 9.81 11.83 -7.85
CA LEU A 94 9.14 10.60 -8.32
C LEU A 94 9.94 9.87 -9.39
N ASN A 95 11.09 10.42 -9.78
CA ASN A 95 11.97 9.80 -10.76
C ASN A 95 12.75 8.63 -10.13
N GLY A 96 13.08 7.63 -10.95
CA GLY A 96 13.81 6.45 -10.50
C GLY A 96 12.99 5.49 -9.63
N ALA A 97 11.66 5.50 -9.75
CA ALA A 97 10.79 4.57 -9.05
C ALA A 97 11.15 3.11 -9.38
N GLU A 98 11.31 2.30 -8.34
CA GLU A 98 11.72 0.90 -8.43
C GLU A 98 10.55 -0.02 -8.10
N ILE A 99 10.32 -1.04 -8.93
CA ILE A 99 9.29 -2.04 -8.66
C ILE A 99 9.89 -3.18 -7.87
N SER A 100 9.24 -3.56 -6.76
CA SER A 100 9.67 -4.72 -5.97
C SER A 100 9.71 -6.00 -6.83
N PRO A 101 10.56 -7.00 -6.51
CA PRO A 101 10.71 -8.20 -7.35
C PRO A 101 9.43 -8.99 -7.63
N ARG A 102 8.45 -8.91 -6.72
CA ARG A 102 7.13 -9.55 -6.86
C ARG A 102 6.05 -8.63 -7.44
N GLY A 103 6.40 -7.39 -7.79
CA GLY A 103 5.52 -6.37 -8.36
C GLY A 103 4.43 -5.87 -7.42
N GLN A 104 4.51 -6.13 -6.12
CA GLN A 104 3.48 -5.69 -5.15
C GLN A 104 3.80 -4.36 -4.47
N GLY A 105 5.01 -3.85 -4.67
CA GLY A 105 5.48 -2.60 -4.10
C GLY A 105 6.17 -1.75 -5.16
N ILE A 106 6.09 -0.45 -5.01
CA ILE A 106 6.88 0.53 -5.74
C ILE A 106 7.60 1.38 -4.72
N HIS A 107 8.93 1.39 -4.78
CA HIS A 107 9.79 2.17 -3.91
C HIS A 107 10.26 3.43 -4.64
N PHE A 108 10.18 4.57 -3.98
CA PHE A 108 10.68 5.84 -4.48
C PHE A 108 11.92 6.23 -3.66
N PRO A 109 13.14 6.04 -4.20
CA PRO A 109 14.37 6.17 -3.41
C PRO A 109 14.66 7.61 -2.95
N VAL A 110 14.13 8.62 -3.63
CA VAL A 110 14.37 10.04 -3.27
C VAL A 110 13.60 10.45 -2.04
N ILE A 111 12.33 10.02 -1.93
CA ILE A 111 11.44 10.37 -0.81
C ILE A 111 11.38 9.29 0.27
N ASP A 112 12.05 8.15 0.04
CA ASP A 112 12.02 6.97 0.90
C ASP A 112 10.58 6.53 1.22
N ALA A 113 9.74 6.50 0.18
CA ALA A 113 8.34 6.14 0.30
C ALA A 113 8.00 4.93 -0.56
N ASP A 114 7.11 4.09 -0.04
CA ASP A 114 6.65 2.88 -0.69
C ASP A 114 5.15 2.94 -0.98
N ILE A 115 4.78 2.58 -2.20
CA ILE A 115 3.40 2.33 -2.59
C ILE A 115 3.16 0.83 -2.58
N PHE A 116 2.22 0.38 -1.75
CA PHE A 116 1.77 -1.01 -1.71
C PHE A 116 0.57 -1.23 -2.64
N ILE A 117 0.78 -1.96 -3.73
CA ILE A 117 -0.21 -2.17 -4.81
C ILE A 117 -1.51 -2.81 -4.30
N PRO A 118 -1.50 -3.87 -3.46
CA PRO A 118 -2.73 -4.46 -2.95
C PRO A 118 -3.61 -3.46 -2.17
N ALA A 119 -3.01 -2.64 -1.30
CA ALA A 119 -3.74 -1.64 -0.54
C ALA A 119 -4.29 -0.51 -1.44
N LEU A 120 -3.53 -0.12 -2.46
CA LEU A 120 -3.96 0.85 -3.45
C LEU A 120 -5.12 0.32 -4.31
N LEU A 121 -5.07 -0.95 -4.70
CA LEU A 121 -6.13 -1.60 -5.44
C LEU A 121 -7.42 -1.71 -4.61
N ASP A 122 -7.29 -2.02 -3.32
CA ASP A 122 -8.42 -2.09 -2.39
C ASP A 122 -9.06 -0.71 -2.13
N SER A 123 -8.27 0.36 -2.10
CA SER A 123 -8.80 1.72 -1.91
C SER A 123 -9.52 2.25 -3.15
N LEU A 124 -9.04 1.89 -4.34
CA LEU A 124 -9.64 2.28 -5.63
C LEU A 124 -10.83 1.38 -6.00
N GLY A 125 -10.73 0.10 -5.69
CA GLY A 125 -11.72 -0.93 -5.97
C GLY A 125 -12.30 -1.43 -4.67
N GLY A 126 -13.26 -0.69 -4.10
CA GLY A 126 -14.05 -1.20 -2.99
C GLY A 126 -14.70 -2.52 -3.39
N HIS A 127 -14.27 -3.63 -2.78
CA HIS A 127 -14.76 -4.97 -3.04
C HIS A 127 -16.30 -4.99 -3.07
N ARG A 128 -16.87 -5.21 -4.26
CA ARG A 128 -18.25 -5.63 -4.47
C ARG A 128 -18.26 -6.78 -5.45
#